data_AF-A0A1I2RSG9-F1
#
_entry.id   AF-A0A1I2RSG9-F1
#
_cell.length_a   1.000
_cell.length_b   1.000
_cell.length_c   1.000
_cell.angle_alpha   90.00
_cell.angle_beta   90.00
_cell.angle_gamma   90.00
#
_symmetry.space_group_name_H-M   'P 1'
#
loop_
_entity.id
_entity.type
_entity.pdbx_description
1 polymer ?
#
loop_
_entity_poly.entity_id
_entity_poly.type
_entity_poly.pdbx_seq_one_letter_code
_entity_poly.pdbx_strand_id
1 'polypeptide(L)'
;MSASKEVMAANIQSELDKRGLNAKDFAATLGFKYSTVLDWLHAKTYPRIDKIDKMAEYFGIDKSDLVESRKNKDKKPSNVELSDDDVIMTWRGKPLSDEDRELIRRIMNGK
;
A
#
# COMPACT_ATOMS: atom_id res chain seq x y z
N MET A 1 -19.24 -12.84 -9.81
CA MET A 1 -18.96 -11.65 -8.99
C MET A 1 -17.54 -11.19 -9.30
N SER A 2 -17.32 -9.88 -9.51
CA SER A 2 -16.02 -9.34 -9.93
C SER A 2 -15.16 -9.01 -8.71
N ALA A 3 -14.32 -9.95 -8.29
CA ALA A 3 -13.46 -9.84 -7.11
C ALA A 3 -12.67 -8.52 -7.03
N SER A 4 -12.23 -7.96 -8.17
CA SER A 4 -11.49 -6.68 -8.20
C SER A 4 -12.33 -5.48 -7.73
N LYS A 5 -13.64 -5.45 -8.01
CA LYS A 5 -14.52 -4.36 -7.55
C LYS A 5 -14.74 -4.43 -6.05
N GLU A 6 -14.89 -5.63 -5.51
CA GLU A 6 -15.05 -5.86 -4.07
C GLU A 6 -13.79 -5.45 -3.29
N VAL A 7 -12.60 -5.78 -3.83
CA VAL A 7 -11.32 -5.33 -3.26
C VAL A 7 -11.24 -3.79 -3.25
N MET A 8 -11.54 -3.15 -4.37
CA MET A 8 -11.55 -1.68 -4.46
C MET A 8 -12.54 -1.07 -3.45
N ALA A 9 -13.76 -1.59 -3.40
CA ALA A 9 -14.80 -1.13 -2.49
C ALA A 9 -14.35 -1.22 -1.02
N ALA A 10 -13.83 -2.38 -0.61
CA ALA A 10 -13.36 -2.63 0.75
C ALA A 10 -12.15 -1.76 1.12
N ASN A 11 -11.23 -1.53 0.18
CA ASN A 11 -10.07 -0.69 0.39
C ASN A 11 -10.47 0.78 0.55
N ILE A 12 -11.33 1.32 -0.33
CA ILE A 12 -11.86 2.69 -0.20
C ILE A 12 -12.58 2.85 1.14
N GLN A 13 -13.50 1.94 1.47
CA GLN A 13 -14.26 1.99 2.73
C GLN A 13 -13.32 2.02 3.93
N SER A 14 -12.31 1.16 3.94
CA SER A 14 -11.37 1.12 5.05
C SER A 14 -10.50 2.37 5.17
N GLU A 15 -10.12 3.04 4.09
CA GLU A 15 -9.41 4.32 4.19
C GLU A 15 -10.30 5.43 4.73
N LEU A 16 -11.59 5.43 4.38
CA LEU A 16 -12.58 6.34 4.98
C LEU A 16 -12.72 6.09 6.49
N ASP A 17 -12.90 4.83 6.89
CA ASP A 17 -13.08 4.44 8.30
C ASP A 17 -11.86 4.81 9.16
N LYS A 18 -10.65 4.53 8.66
CA LYS A 18 -9.39 4.89 9.35
C LYS A 18 -9.25 6.38 9.61
N ARG A 19 -9.89 7.21 8.79
CA ARG A 19 -9.81 8.69 8.83
C ARG A 19 -11.06 9.33 9.43
N GLY A 20 -12.07 8.54 9.81
CA GLY A 20 -13.35 9.06 10.29
C GLY A 20 -14.11 9.88 9.23
N LEU A 21 -13.85 9.62 7.94
CA LEU A 21 -14.47 10.35 6.83
C LEU A 21 -15.78 9.68 6.44
N ASN A 22 -16.82 10.47 6.18
CA ASN A 22 -18.02 9.97 5.52
C ASN A 22 -17.89 10.09 3.99
N ALA A 23 -18.60 9.23 3.27
CA ALA A 23 -18.53 9.17 1.80
C ALA A 23 -19.03 10.45 1.11
N LYS A 24 -19.91 11.23 1.75
CA LYS A 24 -20.45 12.48 1.20
C LYS A 24 -19.39 13.58 1.18
N ASP A 25 -18.69 13.78 2.29
CA ASP A 25 -17.65 14.79 2.43
C ASP A 25 -16.41 14.42 1.62
N PHE A 26 -16.07 13.12 1.58
CA PHE A 26 -15.04 12.60 0.67
C PHE A 26 -15.36 12.90 -0.81
N ALA A 27 -16.59 12.62 -1.24
CA ALA A 27 -17.03 12.91 -2.60
C ALA A 27 -16.95 14.42 -2.90
N ALA A 28 -17.44 15.26 -1.99
CA ALA A 28 -17.40 16.71 -2.14
C ALA A 28 -15.95 17.24 -2.24
N THR A 29 -15.06 16.73 -1.39
CA THR A 29 -13.65 17.16 -1.33
C THR A 29 -12.90 16.86 -2.64
N LEU A 30 -13.15 15.70 -3.24
CA LEU A 30 -12.53 15.30 -4.51
C LEU A 30 -13.29 15.77 -5.76
N GLY A 31 -14.42 16.47 -5.58
CA GLY A 31 -15.28 16.91 -6.69
C GLY A 31 -15.96 15.74 -7.43
N PHE A 32 -16.22 14.63 -6.74
CA PHE A 32 -16.94 13.49 -7.28
C PHE A 32 -18.44 13.59 -6.97
N LYS A 33 -19.27 12.99 -7.82
CA LYS A 33 -20.69 12.80 -7.50
C LYS A 33 -20.79 11.79 -6.35
N TYR A 34 -21.57 12.13 -5.34
CA TYR A 34 -21.80 11.25 -4.18
C TYR A 34 -22.32 9.86 -4.60
N SER A 35 -23.28 9.80 -5.53
CA SER A 35 -23.80 8.53 -6.05
C SER A 35 -22.73 7.66 -6.70
N THR A 36 -21.76 8.26 -7.38
CA THR A 36 -20.64 7.54 -8.00
C THR A 36 -19.73 6.91 -6.95
N VAL A 37 -19.43 7.64 -5.87
CA VAL A 37 -18.66 7.08 -4.75
C VAL A 37 -19.42 5.94 -4.09
N LEU A 38 -20.73 6.06 -3.88
CA LEU A 38 -21.55 4.97 -3.36
C LEU A 38 -21.55 3.75 -4.28
N ASP A 39 -21.56 3.94 -5.60
CA ASP A 39 -21.47 2.83 -6.54
C ASP A 39 -20.13 2.10 -6.46
N TRP A 40 -19.03 2.80 -6.13
CA TRP A 40 -17.74 2.18 -5.87
C TRP A 40 -17.71 1.44 -4.54
N LEU A 41 -18.23 2.05 -3.46
CA LEU A 41 -18.31 1.44 -2.13
C LEU A 41 -19.22 0.19 -2.09
N HIS A 42 -20.22 0.13 -2.96
CA HIS A 42 -21.08 -1.04 -3.13
C HIS A 42 -20.61 -1.99 -4.25
N ALA A 43 -19.39 -1.82 -4.76
CA ALA A 43 -18.79 -2.64 -5.83
C ALA A 43 -19.64 -2.76 -7.11
N LYS A 44 -20.55 -1.81 -7.38
CA LYS A 44 -21.38 -1.79 -8.59
C LYS A 44 -20.54 -1.42 -9.80
N THR A 45 -19.77 -0.36 -9.68
CA THR A 45 -18.87 0.13 -10.74
C THR A 45 -17.43 0.21 -10.23
N TYR A 46 -16.49 0.38 -11.16
CA TYR A 46 -15.07 0.49 -10.85
C TYR A 46 -14.57 1.90 -11.18
N PRO A 47 -13.81 2.58 -10.30
CA PRO A 47 -13.25 3.89 -10.59
C PRO A 47 -12.30 3.84 -11.79
N ARG A 48 -12.28 4.91 -12.60
CA ARG A 48 -11.30 5.09 -13.67
C ARG A 48 -9.93 5.46 -13.08
N ILE A 49 -8.85 5.23 -13.83
CA ILE A 49 -7.47 5.43 -13.34
C ILE A 49 -7.23 6.85 -12.79
N ASP A 50 -7.78 7.89 -13.44
CA ASP A 50 -7.67 9.27 -12.97
C ASP A 50 -8.33 9.50 -11.61
N LYS A 51 -9.38 8.73 -11.29
CA LYS A 51 -10.05 8.78 -9.98
C LYS A 51 -9.24 8.05 -8.94
N ILE A 52 -8.66 6.90 -9.29
CA ILE A 52 -7.77 6.14 -8.40
C ILE A 52 -6.58 7.01 -8.00
N ASP A 53 -5.98 7.71 -8.97
CA ASP A 53 -4.85 8.61 -8.72
C ASP A 53 -5.20 9.72 -7.73
N LYS A 54 -6.35 10.38 -7.93
CA LYS A 54 -6.83 11.42 -7.01
C LYS A 54 -7.13 10.89 -5.61
N MET A 55 -7.70 9.69 -5.51
CA MET A 55 -7.97 9.07 -4.20
C MET A 55 -6.66 8.71 -3.50
N ALA A 56 -5.70 8.14 -4.22
CA ALA A 56 -4.38 7.78 -3.68
C ALA A 56 -3.63 9.01 -3.16
N GLU A 57 -3.61 10.10 -3.94
CA GLU A 57 -3.02 11.38 -3.54
C GLU A 57 -3.72 11.96 -2.30
N TYR A 58 -5.05 12.00 -2.29
CA TYR A 58 -5.82 12.50 -1.15
C TYR A 58 -5.62 11.68 0.12
N PHE A 59 -5.52 10.36 0.00
CA PHE A 59 -5.26 9.50 1.16
C PHE A 59 -3.78 9.46 1.56
N GLY A 60 -2.85 9.92 0.70
CA GLY A 60 -1.41 9.81 0.92
C GLY A 60 -0.92 8.36 0.89
N ILE A 61 -1.44 7.54 -0.03
CA ILE A 61 -1.14 6.12 -0.19
C ILE A 61 -0.78 5.78 -1.64
N ASP A 62 -0.24 4.59 -1.88
CA ASP A 62 0.01 4.11 -3.23
C ASP A 62 -1.28 3.60 -3.91
N LYS A 63 -1.32 3.65 -5.24
CA LYS A 63 -2.48 3.14 -6.01
C LYS A 63 -2.72 1.65 -5.75
N SER A 64 -1.64 0.88 -5.51
CA SER A 64 -1.69 -0.53 -5.13
C SER A 64 -2.50 -0.76 -3.86
N ASP A 65 -2.51 0.20 -2.92
CA ASP A 65 -3.26 0.11 -1.68
C ASP A 65 -4.78 0.15 -1.90
N LEU A 66 -5.23 0.69 -3.03
CA LEU A 66 -6.63 0.70 -3.45
C LEU A 66 -6.99 -0.51 -4.32
N VAL A 67 -6.09 -1.00 -5.18
CA VAL A 67 -6.40 -2.06 -6.15
C VAL A 67 -6.05 -3.48 -5.69
N GLU A 68 -5.09 -3.64 -4.78
CA GLU A 68 -4.62 -4.96 -4.34
C GLU A 68 -5.36 -5.45 -3.09
N SER A 69 -5.52 -6.77 -3.00
CA SER A 69 -6.07 -7.39 -1.80
C SER A 69 -5.07 -7.32 -0.66
N ARG A 70 -5.49 -6.77 0.49
CA ARG A 70 -4.63 -6.67 1.68
C ARG A 70 -4.19 -8.02 2.25
N LYS A 71 -4.89 -9.11 1.92
CA LYS A 71 -4.47 -10.48 2.28
C LYS A 71 -3.12 -10.90 1.66
N ASN A 72 -2.66 -10.19 0.63
CA ASN A 72 -1.37 -10.45 -0.03
C ASN A 72 -0.23 -9.54 0.43
N LYS A 73 -0.48 -8.55 1.32
CA LYS A 73 0.57 -7.62 1.77
C LYS A 73 1.57 -8.23 2.75
N ASP A 74 1.26 -9.39 3.33
CA ASP A 74 2.23 -10.17 4.11
C ASP A 74 3.29 -10.89 3.25
N LYS A 75 3.23 -10.76 1.92
CA LYS A 75 4.14 -11.48 1.00
C LYS A 75 4.69 -10.63 -0.14
N LYS A 76 5.12 -9.39 0.11
CA LYS A 76 6.12 -8.73 -0.75
C LYS A 76 6.77 -7.54 -0.04
N PRO A 77 8.10 -7.54 0.16
CA PRO A 77 8.81 -6.30 0.45
C PRO A 77 8.67 -5.37 -0.76
N SER A 78 8.19 -4.16 -0.53
CA SER A 78 8.21 -3.07 -1.51
C SER A 78 9.65 -2.81 -1.94
N ASN A 79 9.89 -2.71 -3.24
CA ASN A 79 11.15 -2.34 -3.91
C ASN A 79 12.27 -1.87 -2.98
N VAL A 80 13.21 -2.77 -2.68
CA VAL A 80 14.58 -2.37 -2.42
C VAL A 80 15.18 -2.11 -3.80
N GLU A 81 15.46 -0.85 -4.13
CA GLU A 81 16.41 -0.57 -5.21
C GLU A 81 17.72 -1.23 -4.82
N LEU A 82 18.04 -2.34 -5.48
CA LEU A 82 19.34 -2.98 -5.38
C LEU A 82 20.30 -2.11 -6.19
N SER A 83 20.86 -1.06 -5.56
CA SER A 83 22.15 -0.56 -6.00
C SER A 83 23.18 -1.63 -5.68
N ASP A 84 23.98 -2.00 -6.67
CA ASP A 84 25.04 -3.01 -6.58
C ASP A 84 25.99 -2.70 -5.42
N ASP A 85 25.69 -3.24 -4.23
CA ASP A 85 26.63 -3.59 -3.17
C ASP A 85 25.82 -4.18 -2.00
N ASP A 86 25.95 -5.49 -1.81
CA ASP A 86 25.34 -6.32 -0.77
C ASP A 86 25.12 -5.61 0.59
N VAL A 87 23.88 -5.19 0.89
CA VAL A 87 23.47 -4.78 2.24
C VAL A 87 22.57 -5.85 2.85
N ILE A 88 23.17 -6.79 3.58
CA ILE A 88 22.43 -7.69 4.48
C ILE A 88 21.91 -6.82 5.64
N MET A 89 20.61 -6.52 5.68
CA MET A 89 19.99 -5.79 6.79
C MET A 89 19.74 -6.69 8.01
N THR A 90 19.92 -6.16 9.23
CA THR A 90 19.45 -6.85 10.44
C THR A 90 17.93 -6.94 10.45
N TRP A 91 17.35 -8.00 11.04
CA TRP A 91 15.89 -8.17 11.20
C TRP A 91 15.19 -7.05 12.01
N ARG A 92 15.97 -6.09 12.55
CA ARG A 92 15.48 -4.90 13.29
C ARG A 92 15.61 -3.59 12.50
N GLY A 93 15.93 -3.63 11.21
CA GLY A 93 15.86 -2.47 10.32
C GLY A 93 16.92 -1.39 10.57
N LYS A 94 18.03 -1.74 11.24
CA LYS A 94 19.22 -0.86 11.31
C LYS A 94 20.32 -1.41 10.40
N PRO A 95 21.06 -0.54 9.67
CA PRO A 95 22.26 -0.97 8.95
C PRO A 95 23.24 -1.58 9.96
N LEU A 96 23.73 -2.79 9.68
CA LEU A 96 24.80 -3.41 10.49
C LEU A 96 26.00 -2.45 10.54
N SER A 97 26.56 -2.23 11.74
CA SER A 97 27.83 -1.51 11.90
C SER A 97 28.96 -2.32 11.25
N ASP A 98 30.06 -1.64 10.92
CA ASP A 98 31.21 -2.29 10.29
C ASP A 98 31.80 -3.41 11.18
N GLU A 99 31.74 -3.22 12.50
CA GLU A 99 32.16 -4.19 13.51
C GLU A 99 31.33 -5.48 13.47
N ASP A 100 30.00 -5.36 13.35
CA ASP A 100 29.09 -6.50 13.29
C ASP A 100 29.24 -7.28 11.96
N ARG A 101 29.53 -6.59 10.86
CA ARG A 101 29.78 -7.21 9.54
C ARG A 101 31.06 -8.06 9.56
N GLU A 102 32.09 -7.57 10.23
CA GLU A 102 33.35 -8.28 10.36
C GLU A 102 33.22 -9.53 11.25
N LEU A 103 32.39 -9.45 12.30
CA LEU A 103 32.05 -10.61 13.15
C LEU A 103 31.34 -11.72 12.35
N ILE A 104 30.34 -11.37 11.55
CA ILE A 104 29.62 -12.33 10.68
C ILE A 104 30.57 -12.91 9.63
N ARG A 105 31.43 -12.09 9.02
CA ARG A 105 32.42 -12.55 8.05
C ARG A 105 33.40 -13.55 8.66
N ARG A 106 33.80 -13.36 9.92
CA ARG A 106 34.62 -14.31 10.68
C ARG A 106 33.92 -15.64 10.96
N ILE A 107 32.63 -15.61 11.29
CA ILE A 107 31.84 -16.83 11.52
C ILE A 107 31.63 -17.61 10.23
N MET A 108 31.38 -16.93 9.10
CA MET A 108 31.13 -17.58 7.81
C MET A 108 32.40 -18.12 7.13
N ASN A 109 33.56 -17.51 7.38
CA ASN A 109 34.84 -17.93 6.82
C ASN A 109 35.73 -18.69 7.82
N GLY A 110 35.25 -18.92 9.05
CA GLY A 110 35.92 -19.74 10.05
C GLY A 110 35.75 -21.22 9.71
N LYS A 111 36.86 -21.91 9.45
CA LYS A 111 36.95 -23.37 9.47
C LYS A 111 36.72 -23.92 10.87
#